data_AF-A0A1W9TJS2-F1
#
_entry.id   AF-A0A1W9TJS2-F1
#
_cell.length_a   1.000
_cell.length_b   1.000
_cell.length_c   1.000
_cell.angle_alpha   90.00
_cell.angle_beta   90.00
_cell.angle_gamma   90.00
#
_symmetry.space_group_name_H-M   'P 1'
#
loop_
_entity.id
_entity.type
_entity.pdbx_description
1 polymer ?
#
loop_
_entity_poly.entity_id
_entity_poly.type
_entity_poly.pdbx_seq_one_letter_code
_entity_poly.pdbx_strand_id
1 'polypeptide(L)'
;MNPFTSLRDYEEFVYTVQHTFPSVKSSTLVVVPRGRRTAVLRGQLIFESGYRLTAQERLSSDSDTVVIESYGYEIWHNSDKNAWYDSQPHPHVPELAVSQPHHKHIPPNIKSNRIPAPQLSFTRPNLPVLIQEIEAFVRSEKPA
;
A
#
# COMPACT_ATOMS: atom_id res chain seq x y z
N MET A 1 -18.79 0.64 1.11
CA MET A 1 -18.62 -0.33 2.23
C MET A 1 -17.30 0.01 2.93
N ASN A 2 -17.22 -0.07 4.27
CA ASN A 2 -15.95 0.08 4.97
C ASN A 2 -15.20 -1.27 4.95
N PRO A 3 -14.05 -1.40 4.27
CA PRO A 3 -13.34 -2.68 4.16
C PRO A 3 -12.85 -3.23 5.49
N PHE A 4 -12.74 -2.39 6.53
CA PHE A 4 -12.15 -2.81 7.81
C PHE A 4 -13.19 -3.32 8.81
N THR A 5 -14.42 -3.56 8.36
CA THR A 5 -15.49 -4.14 9.20
C THR A 5 -15.25 -5.63 9.45
N SER A 6 -14.82 -6.39 8.43
CA SER A 6 -14.54 -7.82 8.56
C SER A 6 -13.50 -8.27 7.52
N LEU A 7 -12.85 -9.42 7.73
CA LEU A 7 -11.92 -9.97 6.73
C LEU A 7 -12.61 -10.21 5.38
N ARG A 8 -13.90 -10.56 5.40
CA ARG A 8 -14.70 -10.71 4.18
C ARG A 8 -14.86 -9.39 3.43
N ASP A 9 -15.18 -8.31 4.13
CA ASP A 9 -15.35 -6.99 3.49
C ASP A 9 -14.00 -6.47 2.95
N TYR A 10 -12.91 -6.79 3.67
CA TYR A 10 -11.55 -6.49 3.20
C TYR A 10 -11.21 -7.30 1.94
N GLU A 11 -11.53 -8.60 1.91
CA GLU A 11 -11.38 -9.45 0.73
C GLU A 11 -12.18 -8.94 -0.47
N GLU A 12 -13.45 -8.59 -0.27
CA GLU A 12 -14.30 -8.02 -1.32
C GLU A 12 -13.69 -6.72 -1.86
N PHE A 13 -13.20 -5.85 -0.98
CA PHE A 13 -12.48 -4.64 -1.39
C PHE A 13 -11.23 -4.94 -2.24
N VAL A 14 -10.40 -5.91 -1.83
CA VAL A 14 -9.20 -6.29 -2.59
C VAL A 14 -9.56 -6.86 -3.96
N TYR A 15 -10.56 -7.73 -4.04
CA TYR A 15 -10.94 -8.39 -5.29
C TYR A 15 -11.75 -7.51 -6.23
N THR A 16 -12.29 -6.39 -5.74
CA THR A 16 -12.98 -5.39 -6.57
C THR A 16 -12.09 -4.19 -6.93
N VAL A 17 -10.80 -4.19 -6.56
CA VAL A 17 -9.89 -3.06 -6.78
C VAL A 17 -9.83 -2.60 -8.24
N GLN A 18 -9.84 -3.53 -9.21
CA GLN A 18 -9.81 -3.17 -10.63
C GLN A 18 -11.12 -2.52 -11.11
N HIS A 19 -12.24 -2.91 -10.52
CA HIS A 19 -13.54 -2.31 -10.82
C HIS A 19 -13.63 -0.90 -10.24
N THR A 20 -13.07 -0.67 -9.05
CA THR A 20 -13.07 0.64 -8.38
C THR A 20 -12.04 1.61 -8.96
N PHE A 21 -10.89 1.11 -9.42
CA PHE A 21 -9.79 1.93 -9.93
C PHE A 21 -9.46 1.55 -11.39
N PRO A 22 -10.04 2.25 -12.39
CA PRO A 22 -9.82 1.95 -13.81
C PRO A 22 -8.37 2.08 -14.31
N SER A 23 -7.52 2.74 -13.52
CA SER A 23 -6.07 2.82 -13.74
C SER A 23 -5.35 1.48 -13.56
N VAL A 24 -5.93 0.55 -12.78
CA VAL A 24 -5.38 -0.78 -12.49
C VAL A 24 -5.71 -1.74 -13.64
N LYS A 25 -4.71 -2.04 -14.48
CA LYS A 25 -4.84 -2.93 -15.66
C LYS A 25 -4.85 -4.41 -15.30
N SER A 26 -4.15 -4.79 -14.23
CA SER A 26 -4.14 -6.17 -13.72
C SER A 26 -3.95 -6.17 -12.21
N SER A 27 -4.57 -7.12 -11.52
CA SER A 27 -4.37 -7.38 -10.10
C SER A 27 -4.07 -8.86 -9.87
N THR A 28 -3.00 -9.13 -9.14
CA THR A 28 -2.69 -10.45 -8.58
C THR A 28 -2.82 -10.47 -7.05
N LEU A 29 -3.40 -9.40 -6.48
CA LEU A 29 -3.62 -9.31 -5.05
C LEU A 29 -4.49 -10.46 -4.56
N VAL A 30 -4.02 -11.13 -3.53
CA VAL A 30 -4.73 -12.21 -2.85
C VAL A 30 -4.62 -12.04 -1.35
N VAL A 31 -5.74 -12.26 -0.66
CA VAL A 31 -5.78 -12.39 0.79
C VAL A 31 -5.67 -13.87 1.12
N VAL A 32 -4.62 -14.23 1.86
CA VAL A 32 -4.34 -15.61 2.26
C VAL A 32 -4.57 -15.74 3.77
N PRO A 33 -5.61 -16.47 4.21
CA PRO A 33 -5.81 -16.78 5.62
C PRO A 33 -4.60 -17.51 6.21
N ARG A 34 -4.17 -17.09 7.41
CA ARG A 34 -3.06 -17.70 8.17
C ARG A 34 -3.50 -18.27 9.52
N GLY A 35 -4.73 -18.00 9.91
CA GLY A 35 -5.37 -18.51 11.12
C GLY A 35 -6.82 -18.07 11.16
N ARG A 36 -7.50 -18.30 12.28
CA ARG A 36 -8.92 -17.96 12.44
C ARG A 36 -9.21 -16.46 12.29
N ARG A 37 -8.26 -15.61 12.66
CA ARG A 37 -8.40 -14.14 12.74
C ARG A 37 -7.22 -13.39 12.13
N THR A 38 -6.39 -14.08 11.36
CA THR A 38 -5.21 -13.48 10.74
C THR A 38 -5.13 -13.85 9.26
N ALA A 39 -4.71 -12.89 8.46
CA ALA A 39 -4.54 -13.06 7.03
C ALA A 39 -3.34 -12.25 6.52
N VAL A 40 -2.89 -12.56 5.32
CA VAL A 40 -1.85 -11.81 4.62
C VAL A 40 -2.37 -11.40 3.26
N LEU A 41 -2.43 -10.09 3.00
CA LEU A 41 -2.54 -9.58 1.64
C LEU A 41 -1.16 -9.68 0.98
N ARG A 42 -1.10 -10.20 -0.24
CA ARG A 42 0.11 -10.12 -1.06
C ARG A 42 -0.22 -10.09 -2.55
N GLY A 43 0.67 -9.52 -3.34
CA GLY A 43 0.60 -9.57 -4.80
C GLY A 43 0.98 -8.24 -5.42
N GLN A 44 0.49 -8.00 -6.62
CA GLN A 44 0.83 -6.82 -7.41
C GLN A 44 -0.38 -6.21 -8.09
N LEU A 45 -0.32 -4.89 -8.29
CA LEU A 45 -1.17 -4.15 -9.20
C LEU A 45 -0.33 -3.62 -10.35
N ILE A 46 -0.80 -3.80 -11.57
CA ILE A 46 -0.15 -3.32 -12.80
C ILE A 46 -0.93 -2.12 -13.34
N PHE A 47 -0.21 -1.09 -13.75
CA PHE A 47 -0.74 0.16 -14.31
C PHE A 47 -0.18 0.40 -15.72
N GLU A 48 -0.61 1.50 -16.35
CA GLU A 48 -0.01 1.97 -17.62
C GLU A 48 1.43 2.45 -17.41
N SER A 49 2.11 2.73 -18.53
CA SER A 49 3.47 3.31 -18.55
C SER A 49 4.51 2.53 -17.73
N GLY A 50 4.35 1.22 -17.61
CA GLY A 50 5.30 0.37 -16.87
C GLY A 50 5.27 0.53 -15.35
N TYR A 51 4.24 1.18 -14.78
CA TYR A 51 4.10 1.30 -13.33
C TYR A 51 3.54 0.02 -12.70
N ARG A 52 4.07 -0.33 -11.52
CA ARG A 52 3.62 -1.47 -10.73
C ARG A 52 3.68 -1.16 -9.23
N LEU A 53 2.62 -1.53 -8.52
CA LEU A 53 2.61 -1.63 -7.06
C LEU A 53 2.84 -3.09 -6.66
N THR A 54 3.83 -3.35 -5.81
CA THR A 54 3.90 -4.61 -5.04
C THR A 54 3.40 -4.34 -3.64
N ALA A 55 2.51 -5.18 -3.12
CA ALA A 55 1.90 -4.99 -1.81
C ALA A 55 2.03 -6.25 -0.96
N GLN A 56 2.32 -6.04 0.33
CA GLN A 56 2.23 -7.04 1.37
C GLN A 56 1.68 -6.40 2.64
N GLU A 57 0.64 -6.98 3.21
CA GLU A 57 0.08 -6.54 4.50
C GLU A 57 -0.15 -7.76 5.40
N ARG A 58 0.14 -7.61 6.68
CA ARG A 58 -0.33 -8.53 7.72
C ARG A 58 -1.60 -7.95 8.33
N LEU A 59 -2.66 -8.75 8.34
CA LEU A 59 -3.98 -8.37 8.81
C LEU A 59 -4.35 -9.16 10.05
N SER A 60 -4.94 -8.48 11.03
CA SER A 60 -5.62 -9.11 12.18
C SER A 60 -7.07 -8.63 12.23
N SER A 61 -7.96 -9.52 12.67
CA SER A 61 -9.36 -9.24 12.96
C SER A 61 -9.73 -9.63 14.40
N ASP A 62 -8.79 -9.50 15.34
CA ASP A 62 -9.00 -9.86 16.74
C ASP A 62 -9.93 -8.91 17.50
N SER A 63 -10.00 -7.65 17.08
CA SER A 63 -10.76 -6.55 17.71
C SER A 63 -12.15 -6.33 17.11
N ASP A 64 -12.76 -7.36 16.51
CA ASP A 64 -14.03 -7.29 15.76
C ASP A 64 -14.03 -6.33 14.54
N THR A 65 -12.86 -5.78 14.22
CA THR A 65 -12.55 -4.99 13.02
C THR A 65 -11.22 -5.50 12.45
N VAL A 66 -11.00 -5.30 11.16
CA VAL A 66 -9.70 -5.58 10.53
C VAL A 66 -8.75 -4.44 10.82
N VAL A 67 -7.50 -4.76 11.13
CA VAL A 67 -6.40 -3.82 11.21
C VAL A 67 -5.21 -4.35 10.41
N ILE A 68 -4.39 -3.43 9.89
CA ILE A 68 -3.08 -3.76 9.35
C ILE A 68 -2.09 -3.74 10.53
N GLU A 69 -1.43 -4.85 10.79
CA GLU A 69 -0.40 -4.94 11.84
C GLU A 69 0.96 -4.48 11.34
N SER A 70 1.24 -4.71 10.06
CA SER A 70 2.45 -4.30 9.37
C SER A 70 2.23 -4.34 7.87
N TYR A 71 2.99 -3.54 7.12
CA TYR A 71 2.94 -3.53 5.67
C TYR A 71 4.30 -3.30 5.04
N GLY A 72 4.39 -3.66 3.76
CA GLY A 72 5.44 -3.26 2.85
C GLY A 72 4.81 -2.98 1.47
N TYR A 73 5.00 -1.78 0.95
CA TYR A 73 4.55 -1.43 -0.41
C TYR A 73 5.72 -0.94 -1.24
N GLU A 74 5.77 -1.32 -2.51
CA GLU A 74 6.82 -0.87 -3.42
C GLU A 74 6.19 -0.36 -4.71
N ILE A 75 6.52 0.88 -5.08
CA ILE A 75 6.15 1.48 -6.36
C ILE A 75 7.35 1.38 -7.29
N TRP A 76 7.14 0.70 -8.41
CA TRP A 76 8.12 0.50 -9.45
C TRP A 76 7.69 1.23 -10.73
N HIS A 77 8.66 1.80 -11.44
CA HIS A 77 8.52 2.22 -12.84
C HIS A 77 9.53 1.41 -13.65
N ASN A 78 9.02 0.51 -14.51
CA ASN A 78 9.83 -0.49 -15.20
C ASN A 78 10.67 -1.31 -14.21
N SER A 79 12.00 -1.15 -14.25
CA SER A 79 12.94 -1.85 -13.35
C SER A 79 13.40 -0.99 -12.17
N ASP A 80 12.98 0.29 -12.13
CA ASP A 80 13.41 1.24 -11.12
C ASP A 80 12.38 1.33 -10.00
N LYS A 81 12.86 1.33 -8.75
CA LYS A 81 12.02 1.49 -7.56
C LYS A 81 11.88 2.97 -7.26
N ASN A 82 10.70 3.53 -7.54
CA ASN A 82 10.39 4.95 -7.31
C ASN A 82 10.05 5.25 -5.85
N ALA A 83 9.39 4.32 -5.17
CA ALA A 83 9.09 4.48 -3.75
C ALA A 83 9.00 3.12 -3.04
N TRP A 84 9.30 3.11 -1.76
CA TRP A 84 9.05 1.97 -0.87
C TRP A 84 8.49 2.47 0.45
N TYR A 85 7.40 1.87 0.90
CA TYR A 85 6.73 2.19 2.15
C TYR A 85 6.86 1.02 3.11
N ASP A 86 7.15 1.31 4.37
CA ASP A 86 7.05 0.36 5.46
C ASP A 86 6.68 1.05 6.78
N SER A 87 6.39 0.24 7.79
CA SER A 87 5.99 0.68 9.11
C SER A 87 7.05 0.39 10.18
N GLN A 88 8.33 0.31 9.82
CA GLN A 88 9.42 0.16 10.78
C GLN A 88 9.56 1.44 11.62
N PRO A 89 9.49 1.38 12.96
CA PRO A 89 9.64 2.56 13.80
C PRO A 89 11.05 3.18 13.72
N HIS A 90 11.10 4.51 13.59
CA HIS A 90 12.33 5.30 13.63
C HIS A 90 12.24 6.41 14.70
N PRO A 91 12.20 6.07 16.00
CA PRO A 91 11.97 7.04 17.08
C PRO A 91 13.07 8.11 17.23
N HIS A 92 14.25 7.87 16.64
CA HIS A 92 15.39 8.79 16.69
C HIS A 92 15.52 9.69 15.45
N VAL A 93 14.52 9.69 14.56
CA VAL A 93 14.49 10.55 13.36
C VAL A 93 13.34 11.54 13.50
N PRO A 94 13.60 12.76 14.03
CA PRO A 94 12.56 13.75 14.33
C PRO A 94 11.68 14.11 13.13
N GLU A 95 12.25 14.09 11.93
CA GLU A 95 11.55 14.40 10.68
C GLU A 95 10.39 13.44 10.39
N LEU A 96 10.45 12.20 10.91
CA LEU A 96 9.43 11.16 10.70
C LEU A 96 8.36 11.16 11.81
N ALA A 97 8.50 11.97 12.86
CA ALA A 97 7.61 11.94 14.02
C ALA A 97 6.15 12.21 13.67
N VAL A 98 5.89 13.06 12.67
CA VAL A 98 4.53 13.46 12.26
C VAL A 98 3.67 12.30 11.74
N SER A 99 4.29 11.22 11.29
CA SER A 99 3.58 10.07 10.73
C SER A 99 4.04 8.74 11.32
N GLN A 100 4.72 8.74 12.46
CA GLN A 100 5.29 7.52 13.04
C GLN A 100 4.21 6.41 13.21
N PRO A 101 4.47 5.16 12.77
CA PRO A 101 5.71 4.64 12.17
C PRO A 101 5.75 4.72 10.62
N HIS A 102 4.71 5.28 10.01
CA HIS A 102 4.50 5.32 8.57
C HIS A 102 5.48 6.27 7.89
N HIS A 103 6.25 5.75 6.94
CA HIS A 103 7.15 6.55 6.15
C HIS A 103 7.34 5.92 4.77
N LYS A 104 7.99 6.66 3.88
CA LYS A 104 8.42 6.16 2.59
C LYS A 104 9.86 6.50 2.29
N HIS A 105 10.45 5.61 1.54
CA HIS A 105 11.77 5.67 0.96
C HIS A 105 11.67 6.16 -0.49
N ILE A 106 12.43 7.17 -0.86
CA ILE A 106 12.43 7.75 -2.22
C ILE A 106 13.85 7.98 -2.77
N PRO A 107 14.07 7.96 -4.09
CA PRO A 107 15.32 8.41 -4.70
C PRO A 107 15.60 9.91 -4.41
N PRO A 108 16.88 10.35 -4.49
CA PRO A 108 18.09 9.54 -4.60
C PRO A 108 18.40 8.79 -3.30
N ASN A 109 19.23 7.74 -3.39
CA ASN A 109 19.64 6.89 -2.26
C ASN A 109 18.45 6.36 -1.42
N ILE A 110 17.55 5.63 -2.09
CA ILE A 110 16.27 5.17 -1.54
C ILE A 110 16.40 4.44 -0.19
N LYS A 111 17.52 3.75 0.08
CA LYS A 111 17.74 3.04 1.36
C LYS A 111 17.89 3.98 2.57
N SER A 112 18.33 5.22 2.36
CA SER A 112 18.54 6.19 3.45
C SER A 112 17.63 7.42 3.38
N ASN A 113 17.05 7.71 2.22
CA ASN A 113 16.21 8.89 2.03
C ASN A 113 14.75 8.57 2.37
N ARG A 114 14.36 8.92 3.60
CA ARG A 114 13.03 8.68 4.18
C ARG A 114 12.28 9.98 4.33
N ILE A 115 10.99 9.96 4.01
CA ILE A 115 10.07 11.07 4.28
C ILE A 115 8.77 10.56 4.94
N PRO A 116 8.07 11.42 5.70
CA PRO A 116 6.80 11.08 6.32
C PRO A 116 5.75 10.57 5.33
N ALA A 117 4.90 9.66 5.79
CA ALA A 117 3.74 9.16 5.06
C ALA A 117 2.45 9.26 5.92
N PRO A 118 1.99 10.48 6.28
CA PRO A 118 0.83 10.69 7.16
C PRO A 118 -0.50 10.16 6.59
N GLN A 119 -0.52 9.88 5.29
CA GLN A 119 -1.67 9.35 4.58
C GLN A 119 -1.86 7.83 4.78
N LEU A 120 -0.83 7.09 5.19
CA LEU A 120 -0.94 5.67 5.50
C LEU A 120 -1.47 5.46 6.91
N SER A 121 -2.05 4.28 7.13
CA SER A 121 -2.74 3.95 8.37
C SER A 121 -2.72 2.46 8.65
N PHE A 122 -2.93 2.10 9.90
CA PHE A 122 -3.23 0.73 10.32
C PHE A 122 -4.73 0.43 10.39
N THR A 123 -5.59 1.46 10.35
CA THR A 123 -7.05 1.32 10.57
C THR A 123 -7.87 1.80 9.38
N ARG A 124 -7.21 2.11 8.26
CA ARG A 124 -7.82 2.50 6.99
C ARG A 124 -7.09 1.81 5.83
N PRO A 125 -7.76 1.56 4.69
CA PRO A 125 -7.12 0.93 3.54
C PRO A 125 -6.04 1.84 2.96
N ASN A 126 -4.82 1.30 2.79
CA ASN A 126 -3.69 2.03 2.21
C ASN A 126 -3.68 1.98 0.67
N LEU A 127 -4.23 0.91 0.06
CA LEU A 127 -4.25 0.75 -1.40
C LEU A 127 -4.80 1.94 -2.18
N PRO A 128 -5.94 2.59 -1.78
CA PRO A 128 -6.46 3.74 -2.52
C PRO A 128 -5.46 4.89 -2.62
N VAL A 129 -4.70 5.11 -1.54
CA VAL A 129 -3.73 6.19 -1.46
C VAL A 129 -2.52 5.91 -2.36
N LEU A 130 -2.05 4.67 -2.35
CA LEU A 130 -0.94 4.21 -3.19
C LEU A 130 -1.32 4.23 -4.68
N ILE A 131 -2.56 3.83 -5.00
CA ILE A 131 -3.10 3.87 -6.37
C ILE A 131 -3.16 5.32 -6.86
N GLN A 132 -3.68 6.25 -6.07
CA GLN A 132 -3.76 7.68 -6.43
C GLN A 132 -2.38 8.31 -6.67
N GLU A 133 -1.38 7.93 -5.89
CA GLU A 133 0.00 8.37 -6.12
C GLU A 133 0.54 7.88 -7.47
N ILE A 134 0.33 6.61 -7.81
CA ILE A 134 0.74 6.05 -9.10
C ILE A 134 -0.03 6.72 -10.25
N GLU A 135 -1.32 6.99 -10.08
CA GLU A 135 -2.11 7.73 -11.07
C GLU A 135 -1.55 9.14 -11.34
N ALA A 136 -1.01 9.79 -10.31
CA ALA A 136 -0.34 11.08 -10.46
C ALA A 136 0.95 10.95 -11.28
N PHE A 137 1.75 9.90 -11.06
CA PHE A 137 2.94 9.63 -11.87
C PHE A 137 2.59 9.35 -13.34
N VAL A 138 1.62 8.46 -13.58
CA VAL A 138 1.18 8.12 -14.94
C VAL A 138 0.68 9.37 -15.69
N ARG A 139 -0.07 10.25 -15.01
CA ARG A 139 -0.56 11.49 -15.61
C ARG A 139 0.56 12.47 -15.92
N SER A 140 1.61 12.52 -15.10
CA SER A 140 2.76 13.41 -15.33
C SER A 140 3.63 13.00 -16.52
N GLU A 141 3.54 11.74 -16.97
CA GLU A 141 4.29 11.21 -18.11
C GLU A 141 3.54 11.31 -19.43
N LYS A 142 2.23 11.49 -19.41
CA LYS A 142 1.46 11.66 -20.65
C LYS A 142 1.72 13.07 -21.20
N PRO A 143 2.21 13.21 -22.45
CA PRO A 143 2.23 14.51 -23.10
C PRO A 143 0.79 15.03 -23.25
N ALA A 144 0.62 16.34 -23.06
CA ALA A 144 -0.66 17.04 -23.15
C ALA A 144 -1.33 16.90 -24.54
#